data_AF-A0A0C3D2G3-F1
#
_entry.id   AF-A0A0C3D2G3-F1
#
_cell.length_a   1.000
_cell.length_b   1.000
_cell.length_c   1.000
_cell.angle_alpha   90.00
_cell.angle_beta   90.00
_cell.angle_gamma   90.00
#
_symmetry.space_group_name_H-M   'P 1'
#
loop_
_entity.id
_entity.type
_entity.pdbx_description
1 polymer ?
#
loop_
_entity_poly.entity_id
_entity_poly.type
_entity_poly.pdbx_seq_one_letter_code
_entity_poly.pdbx_strand_id
1 'polypeptide(L)'
;MEPPPKRQRGSSEKHSRAHVATLIRMKSVSPRAIAYTVVQLRFALSSCNAWHIINEDFDYEKFYHNITTFFEDVRATQDKAAISKLLLWWNCSVFDHVNVSEYCPQVIEKMSSEDVLYF
;
A
#
# COMPACT_ATOMS: atom_id res chain seq x y z
N MET A 1 51.05 -26.72 -20.85
CA MET A 1 50.15 -26.14 -19.85
C MET A 1 49.04 -25.43 -20.60
N GLU A 2 47.82 -25.96 -20.51
CA GLU A 2 46.63 -25.38 -21.15
C GLU A 2 46.03 -24.33 -20.20
N PRO A 3 45.54 -23.17 -20.69
CA PRO A 3 44.96 -22.14 -19.82
C PRO A 3 43.58 -22.59 -19.32
N PRO A 4 43.18 -22.19 -18.09
CA PRO A 4 41.92 -22.63 -17.51
C PRO A 4 40.73 -22.01 -18.26
N PRO A 5 39.61 -22.75 -18.42
CA PRO A 5 38.44 -22.26 -19.11
C PRO A 5 37.84 -21.07 -18.36
N LYS A 6 37.55 -19.99 -19.10
CA LYS A 6 36.88 -18.79 -18.56
C LYS A 6 35.49 -19.17 -18.07
N ARG A 7 35.31 -19.12 -16.75
CA ARG A 7 34.03 -19.27 -16.06
C ARG A 7 33.04 -18.24 -16.63
N GLN A 8 32.08 -18.70 -17.44
CA GLN A 8 30.97 -17.85 -17.87
C GLN A 8 30.22 -17.42 -16.62
N ARG A 9 30.26 -16.12 -16.32
CA ARG A 9 29.52 -15.51 -15.24
C ARG A 9 28.04 -15.64 -15.64
N GLY A 10 27.38 -16.66 -15.11
CA GLY A 10 25.94 -16.82 -15.23
C GLY A 10 25.29 -15.48 -14.94
N SER A 11 24.40 -15.06 -15.85
CA SER A 11 23.54 -13.92 -15.66
C SER A 11 23.03 -13.95 -14.23
N SER A 12 23.37 -12.92 -13.45
CA SER A 12 22.82 -12.70 -12.12
C SER A 12 21.34 -13.01 -12.18
N GLU A 13 20.92 -14.15 -11.61
CA GLU A 13 19.53 -14.41 -11.31
C GLU A 13 19.16 -13.29 -10.34
N LYS A 14 18.57 -12.24 -10.91
CA LYS A 14 17.92 -11.20 -10.16
C LYS A 14 16.81 -11.93 -9.41
N HIS A 15 17.09 -12.34 -8.17
CA HIS A 15 16.06 -12.60 -7.18
C HIS A 15 15.36 -11.26 -6.94
N SER A 16 14.50 -10.88 -7.89
CA SER A 16 13.55 -9.81 -7.68
C SER A 16 12.58 -10.37 -6.68
N ARG A 17 12.79 -10.07 -5.39
CA ARG A 17 11.74 -10.26 -4.38
C ARG A 17 10.48 -9.66 -4.98
N ALA A 18 9.47 -10.48 -5.21
CA ALA A 18 8.22 -10.01 -5.77
C ALA A 18 7.71 -8.85 -4.92
N HIS A 19 7.18 -7.81 -5.56
CA HIS A 19 6.66 -6.66 -4.83
C HIS A 19 5.58 -7.11 -3.84
N VAL A 20 5.44 -6.46 -2.69
CA VAL A 20 4.45 -6.86 -1.66
C VAL A 20 3.04 -6.92 -2.27
N ALA A 21 2.70 -5.96 -3.13
CA ALA A 21 1.43 -5.96 -3.87
C ALA A 21 1.24 -7.25 -4.70
N THR A 22 2.30 -7.75 -5.35
CA THR A 22 2.28 -9.02 -6.09
C THR A 22 2.10 -10.22 -5.16
N LEU A 23 2.80 -10.22 -4.01
CA LEU A 23 2.72 -11.31 -3.02
C LEU A 23 1.31 -11.45 -2.46
N ILE A 24 0.67 -10.33 -2.13
CA ILE A 24 -0.72 -10.32 -1.62
C ILE A 24 -1.77 -10.31 -2.74
N ARG A 25 -1.35 -10.49 -4.00
CA ARG A 25 -2.21 -10.51 -5.20
C ARG A 25 -3.12 -9.27 -5.33
N MET A 26 -2.61 -8.13 -4.92
CA MET A 26 -3.25 -6.83 -5.05
C MET A 26 -3.24 -6.38 -6.50
N LYS A 27 -4.43 -6.22 -7.07
CA LYS A 27 -4.73 -5.74 -8.42
C LYS A 27 -5.16 -4.27 -8.44
N SER A 28 -5.63 -3.75 -7.31
CA SER A 28 -5.89 -2.33 -7.12
C SER A 28 -5.63 -1.88 -5.68
N VAL A 29 -5.23 -0.63 -5.54
CA VAL A 29 -5.02 0.10 -4.31
C VAL A 29 -6.34 0.28 -3.58
N SER A 30 -6.45 -0.34 -2.41
CA SER A 30 -7.60 -0.14 -1.53
C SER A 30 -7.40 1.10 -0.65
N PRO A 31 -8.49 1.80 -0.26
CA PRO A 31 -8.43 2.87 0.74
C PRO A 31 -7.72 2.46 2.03
N ARG A 32 -7.93 1.23 2.46
CA ARG A 32 -7.31 0.64 3.67
C ARG A 32 -5.81 0.49 3.53
N ALA A 33 -5.30 0.09 2.35
CA ALA A 33 -3.88 0.03 2.08
C ALA A 33 -3.24 1.43 2.11
N ILE A 34 -3.94 2.46 1.62
CA ILE A 34 -3.51 3.85 1.72
C ILE A 34 -3.45 4.27 3.19
N ALA A 35 -4.53 4.04 3.95
CA ALA A 35 -4.60 4.37 5.38
C ALA A 35 -3.45 3.72 6.17
N TYR A 36 -3.18 2.44 5.92
CA TYR A 36 -2.05 1.73 6.52
C TYR A 36 -0.70 2.35 6.15
N THR A 37 -0.49 2.68 4.87
CA THR A 37 0.76 3.33 4.42
C THR A 37 0.98 4.67 5.11
N VAL A 38 -0.07 5.48 5.27
CA VAL A 38 0.01 6.79 5.94
C VAL A 38 0.27 6.61 7.45
N VAL A 39 -0.34 5.61 8.08
CA VAL A 39 -0.07 5.24 9.48
C VAL A 39 1.40 4.86 9.68
N GLN A 40 1.94 3.99 8.83
CA GLN A 40 3.34 3.57 8.85
C GLN A 40 4.29 4.75 8.62
N LEU A 41 3.96 5.65 7.68
CA LEU A 41 4.74 6.86 7.44
C LEU A 41 4.75 7.78 8.67
N ARG A 42 3.61 8.00 9.32
CA ARG A 42 3.54 8.81 10.55
C ARG A 42 4.40 8.22 11.66
N PHE A 43 4.36 6.90 11.83
CA PHE A 43 5.21 6.22 12.82
C PHE A 43 6.70 6.40 12.50
N ALA A 44 7.10 6.19 11.25
CA ALA A 44 8.48 6.38 10.80
C ALA A 44 8.99 7.82 10.97
N LEU A 45 8.11 8.82 10.89
CA LEU A 45 8.44 10.23 11.09
C LEU A 45 8.40 10.67 12.56
N SER A 46 8.01 9.80 13.49
CA SER A 46 7.88 10.13 14.90
C SER A 46 9.13 9.76 15.70
N SER A 47 9.27 10.36 16.89
CA SER A 47 10.30 9.99 17.86
C SER A 47 10.00 8.66 18.59
N CYS A 48 8.91 7.99 18.23
CA CYS A 48 8.46 6.76 18.86
C CYS A 48 9.44 5.62 18.56
N ASN A 49 9.92 4.96 19.60
CA ASN A 49 10.87 3.84 19.51
C ASN A 49 10.18 2.48 19.36
N ALA A 50 8.88 2.40 19.64
CA ALA A 50 8.07 1.21 19.57
C ALA A 50 6.64 1.53 19.12
N TRP A 51 6.03 0.55 18.46
CA TRP A 51 4.66 0.63 18.00
C TRP A 51 3.67 0.51 19.16
N HIS A 52 2.73 1.47 19.23
CA HIS A 52 1.63 1.48 20.20
C HIS A 52 0.39 2.09 19.53
N ILE A 53 -0.80 1.53 19.79
CA ILE A 53 -2.07 2.03 19.24
C ILE A 53 -2.29 3.51 19.64
N ILE A 54 -2.03 3.82 20.90
CA ILE A 54 -2.01 5.18 21.43
C ILE A 54 -0.55 5.47 21.79
N ASN A 55 0.03 6.49 21.17
CA ASN A 55 1.38 6.92 21.43
C ASN A 55 1.39 8.40 21.80
N GLU A 56 1.71 8.68 23.07
CA GLU A 56 1.54 9.99 23.69
C GLU A 56 0.14 10.54 23.43
N ASP A 57 0.05 11.61 22.62
CA ASP A 57 -1.19 12.31 22.29
C ASP A 57 -1.79 11.86 20.94
N PHE A 58 -1.27 10.78 20.34
CA PHE A 58 -1.68 10.34 19.01
C PHE A 58 -2.30 8.94 19.02
N ASP A 59 -3.51 8.86 18.47
CA ASP A 59 -4.29 7.63 18.36
C ASP A 59 -4.25 7.12 16.91
N TYR A 60 -3.45 6.08 16.68
CA TYR A 60 -3.26 5.50 15.35
C TYR A 60 -4.50 4.77 14.85
N GLU A 61 -5.31 4.22 15.74
CA GLU A 61 -6.56 3.57 15.37
C GLU A 61 -7.56 4.61 14.86
N LYS A 62 -7.76 5.71 15.59
CA LYS A 62 -8.61 6.82 15.12
C LYS A 62 -8.08 7.42 13.83
N PHE A 63 -6.77 7.59 13.70
CA PHE A 63 -6.17 8.13 12.49
C PHE A 63 -6.43 7.24 11.27
N TYR A 64 -6.25 5.92 11.41
CA TYR A 64 -6.58 4.94 10.38
C TYR A 64 -8.05 5.00 9.98
N HIS A 65 -8.95 5.03 10.96
CA HIS A 65 -10.40 5.10 10.70
C HIS A 65 -10.80 6.41 10.03
N ASN A 66 -10.20 7.55 10.41
CA ASN A 66 -10.46 8.84 9.78
C ASN A 66 -10.09 8.84 8.29
N ILE A 67 -8.93 8.28 7.93
CA ILE A 67 -8.51 8.15 6.52
C ILE A 67 -9.44 7.20 5.78
N THR A 68 -9.75 6.04 6.37
CA THR A 68 -10.63 5.05 5.74
C THR A 68 -12.03 5.64 5.50
N THR A 69 -12.57 6.36 6.48
CA THR A 69 -13.86 7.05 6.39
C THR A 69 -13.86 8.13 5.31
N PHE A 70 -12.77 8.88 5.17
CA PHE A 70 -12.62 9.88 4.10
C PHE A 70 -12.79 9.27 2.69
N PHE A 71 -12.32 8.04 2.48
CA PHE A 71 -12.47 7.35 1.20
C PHE A 71 -13.78 6.55 1.08
N GLU A 72 -14.31 6.00 2.17
CA GLU A 72 -15.44 5.05 2.17
C GLU A 72 -16.82 5.71 2.45
N ASP A 73 -16.94 6.75 3.30
CA ASP A 73 -18.22 7.41 3.67
C ASP A 73 -18.44 8.74 2.92
N VAL A 74 -18.32 8.70 1.59
CA VAL A 74 -18.50 9.89 0.76
C VAL A 74 -19.97 10.05 0.38
N ARG A 75 -20.65 11.04 0.97
CA ARG A 75 -22.10 11.25 0.77
C ARG A 75 -22.44 12.14 -0.43
N ALA A 76 -21.63 13.15 -0.71
CA ALA A 76 -21.88 14.08 -1.81
C ALA A 76 -21.34 13.56 -3.15
N THR A 77 -22.10 13.76 -4.24
CA THR A 77 -21.74 13.25 -5.57
C THR A 77 -20.46 13.87 -6.14
N GLN A 78 -20.18 15.15 -5.85
CA GLN A 78 -18.94 15.79 -6.29
C GLN A 78 -17.71 15.21 -5.58
N ASP A 79 -17.82 14.96 -4.28
CA ASP A 79 -16.75 14.35 -3.49
C ASP A 79 -16.46 12.92 -3.99
N LYS A 80 -17.48 12.17 -4.39
CA LYS A 80 -17.28 10.84 -5.00
C LYS A 80 -16.41 10.89 -6.25
N ALA A 81 -16.63 11.87 -7.13
CA ALA A 81 -15.83 12.01 -8.35
C ALA A 81 -14.37 12.39 -8.04
N ALA A 82 -14.14 13.26 -7.04
CA ALA A 82 -12.80 13.61 -6.61
C ALA A 82 -12.06 12.41 -5.99
N ILE A 83 -12.75 11.65 -5.13
CA ILE A 83 -12.21 10.44 -4.48
C ILE A 83 -11.90 9.36 -5.52
N SER A 84 -12.77 9.12 -6.50
CA SER A 84 -12.50 8.17 -7.58
C SER A 84 -11.27 8.56 -8.41
N LYS A 85 -11.09 9.85 -8.72
CA LYS A 85 -9.89 10.34 -9.41
C LYS A 85 -8.62 10.15 -8.57
N LEU A 86 -8.71 10.39 -7.26
CA LEU A 86 -7.59 10.20 -6.34
C LEU A 86 -7.19 8.71 -6.25
N LEU A 87 -8.16 7.80 -6.10
CA LEU A 87 -7.91 6.37 -6.08
C LEU A 87 -7.37 5.85 -7.41
N LEU A 88 -7.83 6.40 -8.53
CA LEU A 88 -7.26 6.11 -9.85
C LEU A 88 -5.80 6.54 -9.94
N TRP A 89 -5.47 7.75 -9.47
CA TRP A 89 -4.09 8.24 -9.44
C TRP A 89 -3.17 7.32 -8.61
N TRP A 90 -3.63 6.87 -7.44
CA TRP A 90 -2.89 5.90 -6.62
C TRP A 90 -2.67 4.58 -7.35
N ASN A 91 -3.70 4.04 -8.01
CA ASN A 91 -3.58 2.82 -8.82
C ASN A 91 -2.53 2.95 -9.92
N CYS A 92 -2.58 4.04 -10.70
CA CYS A 92 -1.63 4.26 -11.78
C CYS A 92 -0.20 4.41 -11.24
N SER A 93 -0.03 5.07 -10.09
CA SER A 93 1.28 5.31 -9.47
C SER A 93 1.91 4.05 -8.90
N VAL A 94 1.12 3.10 -8.38
CA VAL A 94 1.63 1.87 -7.76
C VAL A 94 1.87 0.76 -8.79
N PHE A 95 1.05 0.69 -9.85
CA PHE A 95 1.05 -0.43 -10.80
C PHE A 95 1.54 -0.07 -12.21
N ASP A 96 2.05 1.15 -12.44
CA ASP A 96 2.50 1.65 -13.76
C ASP A 96 1.44 1.46 -14.87
N HIS A 97 0.16 1.63 -14.52
CA HIS A 97 -0.94 1.51 -15.47
C HIS A 97 -1.18 2.84 -16.18
N VAL A 98 -0.76 2.93 -17.44
CA VAL A 98 -0.86 4.18 -18.24
C VAL A 98 -2.26 4.39 -18.86
N ASN A 99 -3.12 3.36 -18.90
CA ASN A 99 -4.37 3.36 -19.69
C ASN A 99 -5.65 2.97 -18.92
N VAL A 100 -5.72 3.22 -17.61
CA VAL A 100 -6.95 2.97 -16.85
C VAL A 100 -7.76 4.26 -16.75
N SER A 101 -8.99 4.26 -17.27
CA SER A 101 -9.88 5.43 -17.26
C SER A 101 -10.74 5.53 -16.00
N GLU A 102 -10.91 4.41 -15.28
CA GLU A 102 -11.78 4.31 -14.12
C GLU A 102 -11.17 3.43 -13.03
N TYR A 103 -11.34 3.86 -11.78
CA TYR A 103 -10.94 3.07 -10.63
C TYR A 103 -11.90 1.90 -10.42
N CYS A 104 -11.38 0.66 -10.46
CA CYS A 104 -12.13 -0.55 -10.16
C CYS A 104 -11.57 -1.22 -8.89
N PRO A 105 -12.26 -1.13 -7.74
CA PRO A 105 -11.79 -1.75 -6.50
C PRO A 105 -11.82 -3.27 -6.60
N GLN A 106 -10.76 -3.91 -6.14
CA GLN A 106 -10.77 -5.35 -5.91
C GLN A 106 -11.73 -5.69 -4.76
N VAL A 107 -12.55 -6.72 -4.94
CA VAL A 107 -13.38 -7.25 -3.85
C VAL A 107 -12.46 -7.98 -2.88
N ILE A 108 -12.22 -7.37 -1.71
CA ILE A 108 -11.47 -7.97 -0.62
C ILE A 108 -12.50 -8.39 0.43
N GLU A 109 -12.55 -9.68 0.77
CA GLU A 109 -13.26 -10.11 1.98
C GLU A 109 -12.72 -9.31 3.16
N LYS A 110 -13.60 -8.68 3.95
CA LYS A 110 -13.21 -7.80 5.08
C LYS A 110 -12.17 -8.52 5.95
N MET A 111 -10.89 -8.18 5.76
CA MET A 111 -9.84 -8.54 6.72
C MET A 111 -10.11 -7.76 8.00
N SER A 112 -10.00 -8.45 9.14
CA SER A 112 -10.26 -7.84 10.44
C SER A 112 -9.28 -6.67 10.63
N SER A 113 -9.72 -5.58 11.26
CA SER A 113 -8.83 -4.46 11.59
C SER A 113 -7.66 -4.92 12.48
N GLU A 114 -7.86 -6.01 13.22
CA GLU A 114 -6.85 -6.74 14.01
C GLU A 114 -5.73 -7.34 13.14
N ASP A 115 -5.96 -7.66 11.87
CA ASP A 115 -4.93 -8.26 11.01
C ASP A 115 -3.98 -7.21 10.42
N VAL A 116 -4.36 -5.92 10.46
CA VAL A 116 -3.63 -4.83 9.78
C VAL A 116 -2.85 -3.97 10.78
N LEU A 117 -3.28 -3.90 12.05
CA LEU A 117 -2.62 -3.08 13.09
C LEU A 117 -1.50 -3.80 13.87
N TYR A 118 -1.26 -5.08 13.59
CA TYR A 118 -0.29 -5.92 14.28
C TYR A 118 0.93 -6.32 13.41
N PHE A 119 1.25 -5.53 12.37
CA PHE A 119 2.49 -5.63 11.59
C PHE A 119 3.34 -4.36 11.71
#